data_AF-A0A8K0CMT1-F1
#
_entry.id   AF-A0A8K0CMT1-F1
#
_cell.length_a   1.000
_cell.length_b   1.000
_cell.length_c   1.000
_cell.angle_alpha   90.00
_cell.angle_beta   90.00
_cell.angle_gamma   90.00
#
_symmetry.space_group_name_H-M   'P 1'
#
loop_
_entity.id
_entity.type
_entity.pdbx_description
1 polymer ?
#
loop_
_entity_poly.entity_id
_entity_poly.type
_entity_poly.pdbx_seq_one_letter_code
_entity_poly.pdbx_strand_id
1 'polypeptide(L)'
;MLRCRNCGRRYSTRDALLRHQRESCGHSSSGPSAKRQRMTTPLLAKHRDRAVAVDDHNEDVKINRSAFRSRIISYRVSSRLHLLETGEFMGDLKNKIANLVRREVNKHRSVKVHLEFFGYYVLESKGLEDVKSFQTRNVVITAGSDLDEFYANVAETLDRKTKDFAEKESGWTLVRFLFVEVNFAKYNPLRASSFIPLPPFVQKKKAVINVRNDDQRCFAWRVVSALVPPLGAAHRCTSYPDPEQMHNLGGLQFPLKLKDIKDFCRMNPDIAVNVYGLEQVLKNVRGGGTLILCYGKEKTTRKFITDKR
;
A
#
# COMPACT_ATOMS: atom_id res chain seq x y z
N MET A 1 35.40 -3.96 -52.59
CA MET A 1 35.41 -3.53 -51.17
C MET A 1 34.85 -2.14 -51.04
N LEU A 2 33.83 -1.96 -50.21
CA LEU A 2 33.14 -0.69 -49.96
C LEU A 2 33.92 0.15 -48.95
N ARG A 3 33.94 1.48 -49.10
CA ARG A 3 34.75 2.39 -48.25
C ARG A 3 33.84 3.36 -47.49
N CYS A 4 34.07 3.52 -46.19
CA CYS A 4 33.38 4.53 -45.40
C CYS A 4 33.88 5.94 -45.74
N ARG A 5 32.95 6.87 -46.04
CA ARG A 5 33.27 8.26 -46.39
C ARG A 5 33.79 9.09 -45.21
N ASN A 6 33.44 8.74 -43.97
CA ASN A 6 33.85 9.50 -42.78
C ASN A 6 35.24 9.14 -42.23
N CYS A 7 35.64 7.86 -42.31
CA CYS A 7 36.92 7.41 -41.72
C CYS A 7 37.83 6.65 -42.69
N GLY A 8 37.40 6.42 -43.94
CA GLY A 8 38.20 5.76 -44.96
C GLY A 8 38.39 4.25 -44.82
N ARG A 9 37.85 3.59 -43.77
CA ARG A 9 37.94 2.12 -43.59
C ARG A 9 37.20 1.35 -44.69
N ARG A 10 37.75 0.20 -45.10
CA ARG A 10 37.20 -0.66 -46.17
C ARG A 10 36.51 -1.88 -45.57
N TYR A 11 35.40 -2.28 -46.19
CA TYR A 11 34.55 -3.39 -45.78
C TYR A 11 34.24 -4.30 -46.97
N SER A 12 34.13 -5.61 -46.69
CA SER A 12 33.81 -6.62 -47.70
C SER A 12 32.33 -6.64 -48.08
N THR A 13 31.43 -6.26 -47.16
CA THR A 13 29.96 -6.27 -47.35
C THR A 13 29.31 -4.93 -46.99
N ARG A 14 28.11 -4.68 -47.53
CA ARG A 14 27.34 -3.44 -47.29
C ARG A 14 26.81 -3.34 -45.85
N ASP A 15 26.41 -4.46 -45.26
CA ASP A 15 25.91 -4.49 -43.88
C ASP A 15 27.00 -4.18 -42.85
N ALA A 16 28.24 -4.65 -43.08
CA ALA A 16 29.38 -4.30 -42.23
C ALA A 16 29.69 -2.80 -42.27
N LEU A 17 29.58 -2.19 -43.46
CA LEU A 17 29.74 -0.73 -43.63
C LEU A 17 28.64 0.05 -42.90
N LEU A 18 27.37 -0.37 -43.02
CA LEU A 18 26.24 0.31 -42.38
C LEU A 18 26.26 0.18 -40.85
N ARG A 19 26.72 -0.95 -40.31
CA ARG A 19 26.89 -1.16 -38.87
C ARG A 19 27.99 -0.26 -38.31
N HIS A 20 29.12 -0.20 -39.01
CA HIS A 20 30.21 0.72 -38.69
C HIS A 20 29.79 2.20 -38.70
N GLN A 21 28.98 2.61 -39.69
CA GLN A 21 28.48 3.98 -39.77
C GLN A 21 27.53 4.35 -38.62
N ARG A 22 26.77 3.38 -38.10
CA ARG A 22 25.86 3.57 -36.96
C ARG A 22 26.55 3.55 -35.60
N GLU A 23 27.57 2.73 -35.44
CA GLU A 23 28.11 2.40 -34.11
C GLU A 23 29.48 3.02 -33.80
N SER A 24 30.29 3.39 -34.80
CA SER A 24 31.72 3.64 -34.53
C SER A 24 32.41 4.68 -35.43
N CYS A 25 31.69 5.33 -36.34
CA CYS A 25 32.32 6.23 -37.30
C CYS A 25 32.38 7.69 -36.79
N GLY A 26 33.35 7.98 -35.92
CA GLY A 26 33.58 9.36 -35.45
C GLY A 26 34.58 9.58 -34.31
N HIS A 27 35.54 8.68 -34.05
CA HIS A 27 36.59 8.93 -33.04
C HIS A 27 37.98 8.82 -33.67
N SER A 28 38.54 9.97 -34.07
CA SER A 28 39.97 10.15 -34.30
C SER A 28 40.56 10.87 -33.08
N SER A 29 41.48 10.21 -32.37
CA SER A 29 42.15 10.70 -31.16
C SER A 29 43.46 11.46 -31.47
N SER A 30 43.55 12.73 -31.05
CA SER A 30 44.79 13.46 -30.73
C SER A 30 44.45 14.60 -29.73
N GLY A 31 44.97 14.54 -28.48
CA GLY A 31 44.54 15.33 -27.29
C GLY A 31 45.14 16.75 -27.14
N PRO A 32 45.29 17.34 -25.92
CA PRO A 32 44.74 17.02 -24.60
C PRO A 32 43.85 18.15 -23.98
N SER A 33 43.12 17.82 -22.91
CA SER A 33 42.39 18.71 -21.97
C SER A 33 41.15 19.48 -22.46
N ALA A 34 39.98 18.86 -22.30
CA ALA A 34 38.77 19.58 -21.88
C ALA A 34 37.80 18.61 -21.16
N LYS A 35 37.62 18.85 -19.86
CA LYS A 35 36.50 18.45 -18.98
C LYS A 35 35.67 17.24 -19.43
N ARG A 36 35.95 16.11 -18.78
CA ARG A 36 35.06 14.93 -18.67
C ARG A 36 33.73 15.37 -18.05
N GLN A 37 32.78 15.79 -18.89
CA GLN A 37 31.39 15.96 -18.46
C GLN A 37 30.83 14.57 -18.17
N ARG A 38 30.82 14.24 -16.87
CA ARG A 38 29.82 13.34 -16.29
C ARG A 38 28.48 13.66 -16.96
N MET A 39 27.87 12.70 -17.64
CA MET A 39 26.43 12.75 -17.87
C MET A 39 25.78 12.66 -16.49
N THR A 40 25.55 13.83 -15.92
CA THR A 40 24.74 14.06 -14.74
C THR A 40 23.35 13.55 -15.06
N THR A 41 22.95 12.49 -14.37
CA THR A 41 21.62 12.24 -13.84
C THR A 41 20.74 13.51 -13.75
N PRO A 42 19.80 13.78 -14.68
CA PRO A 42 18.82 14.84 -14.48
C PRO A 42 17.37 14.33 -14.45
N LEU A 43 17.08 13.12 -14.97
CA LEU A 43 15.71 12.62 -15.13
C LEU A 43 15.23 11.77 -13.94
N LEU A 44 16.12 11.02 -13.27
CA LEU A 44 15.81 10.36 -11.99
C LEU A 44 15.57 11.37 -10.84
N ALA A 45 16.05 12.61 -10.97
CA ALA A 45 15.96 13.62 -9.91
C ALA A 45 14.53 14.13 -9.64
N LYS A 46 13.61 14.01 -10.61
CA LYS A 46 12.19 14.39 -10.40
C LYS A 46 11.47 13.44 -9.43
N HIS A 47 11.91 12.19 -9.32
CA HIS A 47 11.41 11.20 -8.36
C HIS A 47 12.42 10.97 -7.24
N ARG A 48 12.52 11.94 -6.30
CA ARG A 48 13.22 11.89 -4.99
C ARG A 48 14.06 10.62 -4.74
N ASP A 49 15.24 10.56 -5.33
CA ASP A 49 16.17 9.45 -5.15
C ASP A 49 16.87 9.60 -3.78
N ARG A 50 16.27 9.01 -2.75
CA ARG A 50 16.82 8.88 -1.38
C ARG A 50 16.83 7.41 -0.93
N ALA A 51 17.14 6.50 -1.84
CA ALA A 51 17.42 5.12 -1.49
C ALA A 51 18.76 5.05 -0.74
N VAL A 52 18.74 4.53 0.49
CA VAL A 52 19.96 4.22 1.24
C VAL A 52 20.17 2.73 1.08
N ALA A 53 21.24 2.34 0.39
CA ALA A 53 21.68 0.95 0.40
C ALA A 53 21.98 0.58 1.86
N VAL A 54 21.24 -0.37 2.40
CA VAL A 54 21.57 -1.00 3.68
C VAL A 54 21.96 -2.42 3.33
N ASP A 55 23.15 -2.75 3.79
CA ASP A 55 23.90 -3.97 3.54
C ASP A 55 23.09 -5.24 3.84
N ASP A 56 22.93 -6.08 2.83
CA ASP A 56 22.61 -7.51 2.92
C ASP A 56 22.87 -8.15 1.54
N HIS A 57 24.14 -8.23 1.12
CA HIS A 57 24.69 -9.06 0.03
C HIS A 57 23.98 -9.09 -1.36
N ASN A 58 22.97 -8.26 -1.63
CA ASN A 58 22.16 -8.33 -2.84
C ASN A 58 21.89 -6.92 -3.41
N GLU A 59 22.68 -6.52 -4.41
CA GLU A 59 22.59 -5.21 -5.07
C GLU A 59 21.20 -4.90 -5.68
N ASP A 60 20.36 -5.94 -5.84
CA ASP A 60 19.06 -5.90 -6.50
C ASP A 60 17.92 -5.44 -5.58
N VAL A 61 18.17 -5.33 -4.27
CA VAL A 61 17.19 -4.88 -3.28
C VAL A 61 17.76 -3.71 -2.49
N LYS A 62 17.15 -2.53 -2.65
CA LYS A 62 17.56 -1.29 -1.97
C LYS A 62 16.46 -0.81 -1.02
N ILE A 63 16.83 -0.29 0.16
CA ILE A 63 15.86 0.25 1.12
C ILE A 63 15.65 1.73 0.83
N ASN A 64 14.40 2.13 0.59
CA ASN A 64 14.05 3.54 0.45
C ASN A 64 13.59 4.09 1.82
N ARG A 65 14.47 4.85 2.47
CA ARG A 65 14.22 5.43 3.82
C ARG A 65 13.51 6.79 3.77
N SER A 66 13.18 7.34 2.60
CA SER A 66 12.43 8.60 2.52
C SER A 66 10.94 8.34 2.84
N ALA A 67 10.65 8.19 4.14
CA ALA A 67 9.36 7.75 4.65
C ALA A 67 8.65 8.91 5.34
N PHE A 68 7.62 9.47 4.69
CA PHE A 68 6.60 10.28 5.38
C PHE A 68 5.29 9.47 5.53
N ARG A 69 4.61 9.69 6.66
CA ARG A 69 3.21 9.35 6.98
C ARG A 69 2.80 7.87 6.87
N SER A 70 3.10 7.10 7.92
CA SER A 70 2.51 5.77 8.23
C SER A 70 3.08 4.54 7.51
N ARG A 71 4.17 4.69 6.73
CA ARG A 71 4.87 3.59 6.07
C ARG A 71 5.94 2.99 7.01
N ILE A 72 5.97 1.66 7.14
CA ILE A 72 6.99 0.92 7.92
C ILE A 72 8.32 0.96 7.15
N ILE A 73 8.29 0.50 5.91
CA ILE A 73 9.48 0.36 5.06
C ILE A 73 9.08 0.27 3.59
N SER A 74 9.96 0.73 2.71
CA SER A 74 9.87 0.58 1.26
C SER A 74 11.12 -0.13 0.76
N TYR A 75 10.94 -1.14 -0.08
CA TYR A 75 12.03 -1.83 -0.76
C TYR A 75 11.93 -1.59 -2.26
N ARG A 76 13.02 -1.16 -2.87
CA ARG A 76 13.17 -1.10 -4.31
C ARG A 76 13.81 -2.40 -4.78
N VAL A 77 13.12 -3.13 -5.62
CA VAL A 77 13.54 -4.42 -6.18
C VAL A 77 13.74 -4.24 -7.68
N SER A 78 14.93 -4.55 -8.18
CA SER A 78 15.26 -4.47 -9.61
C SER A 78 15.64 -5.83 -10.19
N SER A 79 15.37 -5.99 -11.47
CA SER A 79 15.92 -7.09 -12.26
C SER A 79 17.26 -6.67 -12.84
N ARG A 80 18.19 -7.63 -12.96
CA ARG A 80 19.43 -7.44 -13.74
C ARG A 80 19.22 -7.69 -15.22
N LEU A 81 18.09 -8.30 -15.58
CA LEU A 81 17.75 -8.69 -16.93
C LEU A 81 17.02 -7.54 -17.63
N HIS A 82 17.31 -7.35 -18.92
CA HIS A 82 16.61 -6.38 -19.77
C HIS A 82 15.30 -6.97 -20.31
N LEU A 83 14.36 -7.22 -19.39
CA LEU A 83 13.05 -7.80 -19.70
C LEU A 83 12.07 -6.69 -20.09
N LEU A 84 11.40 -6.86 -21.23
CA LEU A 84 10.36 -5.94 -21.72
C LEU A 84 8.95 -6.48 -21.48
N GLU A 85 8.82 -7.79 -21.37
CA GLU A 85 7.56 -8.45 -21.06
C GLU A 85 7.27 -8.39 -19.57
N THR A 86 6.06 -7.92 -19.23
CA THR A 86 5.61 -7.74 -17.85
C THR A 86 5.68 -9.06 -17.07
N GLY A 87 5.23 -10.15 -17.69
CA GLY A 87 5.20 -11.48 -17.07
C GLY A 87 6.60 -11.98 -16.70
N GLU A 88 7.57 -11.81 -17.59
CA GLU A 88 8.97 -12.21 -17.37
C GLU A 88 9.62 -11.35 -16.29
N PHE A 89 9.46 -10.03 -16.37
CA PHE A 89 9.99 -9.10 -15.38
C PHE A 89 9.47 -9.41 -13.98
N MET A 90 8.17 -9.68 -13.87
CA MET A 90 7.57 -10.13 -12.62
C MET A 90 8.15 -11.49 -12.22
N GLY A 91 8.16 -12.49 -13.11
CA GLY A 91 8.75 -13.81 -12.85
C GLY A 91 10.12 -13.76 -12.17
N ASP A 92 11.04 -12.93 -12.67
CA ASP A 92 12.38 -12.71 -12.08
C ASP A 92 12.34 -12.14 -10.65
N LEU A 93 11.38 -11.25 -10.36
CA LEU A 93 11.23 -10.60 -9.07
C LEU A 93 10.42 -11.40 -8.05
N LYS A 94 9.73 -12.47 -8.46
CA LYS A 94 8.78 -13.23 -7.63
C LYS A 94 9.39 -13.63 -6.29
N ASN A 95 10.52 -14.32 -6.31
CA ASN A 95 11.16 -14.84 -5.10
C ASN A 95 11.67 -13.72 -4.19
N LYS A 96 12.23 -12.64 -4.79
CA LYS A 96 12.70 -11.47 -4.04
C LYS A 96 11.53 -10.80 -3.30
N ILE A 97 10.43 -10.53 -4.00
CA ILE A 97 9.24 -9.90 -3.43
C ILE A 97 8.60 -10.81 -2.37
N ALA A 98 8.44 -12.10 -2.64
CA ALA A 98 7.88 -13.06 -1.68
C ALA A 98 8.69 -13.12 -0.38
N ASN A 99 10.03 -13.14 -0.48
CA ASN A 99 10.91 -13.14 0.70
C ASN A 99 10.81 -11.84 1.51
N LEU A 100 10.70 -10.69 0.84
CA LEU A 100 10.45 -9.42 1.52
C LEU A 100 9.12 -9.42 2.27
N VAL A 101 8.05 -9.91 1.62
CA VAL A 101 6.72 -9.99 2.24
C VAL A 101 6.74 -10.92 3.44
N ARG A 102 7.30 -12.13 3.32
CA ARG A 102 7.45 -13.09 4.44
C ARG A 102 8.20 -12.46 5.62
N ARG A 103 9.31 -11.78 5.34
CA ARG A 103 10.12 -11.12 6.36
C ARG A 103 9.33 -10.08 7.14
N GLU A 104 8.57 -9.22 6.46
CA GLU A 104 7.81 -8.16 7.13
C GLU A 104 6.55 -8.70 7.83
N VAL A 105 5.90 -9.73 7.29
CA VAL A 105 4.80 -10.44 7.97
C VAL A 105 5.30 -11.09 9.27
N ASN A 106 6.45 -11.76 9.25
CA ASN A 106 7.03 -12.38 10.45
C ASN A 106 7.35 -11.36 11.54
N LYS A 107 7.85 -10.17 11.16
CA LYS A 107 8.16 -9.09 12.11
C LYS A 107 6.91 -8.42 12.70
N HIS A 108 5.86 -8.25 11.90
CA HIS A 108 4.71 -7.40 12.26
C HIS A 108 3.40 -8.16 12.47
N ARG A 109 3.38 -9.49 12.27
CA ARG A 109 2.21 -10.40 12.24
C ARG A 109 1.21 -10.13 11.11
N SER A 110 0.99 -8.86 10.78
CA SER A 110 0.16 -8.43 9.68
C SER A 110 0.64 -7.10 9.10
N VAL A 111 0.65 -6.99 7.79
CA VAL A 111 1.10 -5.79 7.06
C VAL A 111 0.10 -5.42 5.97
N LYS A 112 0.08 -4.14 5.61
CA LYS A 112 -0.60 -3.66 4.41
C LYS A 112 0.45 -3.39 3.34
N VAL A 113 0.31 -4.02 2.18
CA VAL A 113 1.31 -4.00 1.11
C VAL A 113 0.69 -3.39 -0.14
N HIS A 114 1.42 -2.49 -0.80
CA HIS A 114 1.17 -2.11 -2.20
C HIS A 114 2.49 -2.06 -2.94
N LEU A 115 2.44 -2.30 -4.24
CA LEU A 115 3.59 -2.23 -5.14
C LEU A 115 3.44 -1.04 -6.07
N GLU A 116 4.55 -0.40 -6.40
CA GLU A 116 4.60 0.63 -7.43
C GLU A 116 5.68 0.26 -8.45
N PHE A 117 5.27 0.16 -9.71
CA PHE A 117 6.11 -0.27 -10.83
C PHE A 117 6.62 0.95 -11.57
N PHE A 118 7.91 0.99 -11.90
CA PHE A 118 8.54 2.10 -12.60
C PHE A 118 9.11 1.62 -13.93
N GLY A 119 8.78 2.33 -15.01
CA GLY A 119 9.30 2.07 -16.35
C GLY A 119 9.77 3.34 -17.04
N TYR A 120 10.73 3.20 -17.95
CA TYR A 120 11.17 4.26 -18.84
C TYR A 120 10.37 4.21 -20.13
N TYR A 121 9.73 5.31 -20.49
CA TYR A 121 8.88 5.41 -21.67
C TYR A 121 9.33 6.54 -22.58
N VAL A 122 9.13 6.33 -23.88
CA VAL A 122 9.41 7.33 -24.93
C VAL A 122 8.15 7.54 -25.75
N LEU A 123 7.84 8.81 -26.03
CA LEU A 123 6.84 9.24 -26.99
C LEU A 123 7.55 9.74 -28.24
N GLU A 124 7.72 8.85 -29.21
CA GLU A 124 8.51 9.13 -30.42
C GLU A 124 7.96 10.31 -31.22
N SER A 125 6.63 10.45 -31.30
CA SER A 125 5.96 11.52 -32.06
C SER A 125 6.30 12.93 -31.57
N LYS A 126 6.72 13.07 -30.31
CA LYS A 126 7.10 14.36 -29.70
C LYS A 126 8.55 14.41 -29.25
N GLY A 127 9.32 13.33 -29.45
CA GLY A 127 10.67 13.19 -28.91
C GLY A 127 10.74 13.36 -27.39
N LEU A 128 9.69 12.94 -26.66
CA LEU A 128 9.64 13.08 -25.21
C LEU A 128 10.02 11.77 -24.53
N GLU A 129 10.74 11.87 -23.42
CA GLU A 129 11.16 10.72 -22.62
C GLU A 129 10.77 10.99 -21.16
N ASP A 130 10.21 9.99 -20.48
CA ASP A 130 9.76 10.15 -19.11
C ASP A 130 9.73 8.82 -18.35
N VAL A 131 9.81 8.91 -17.02
CA VAL A 131 9.59 7.77 -16.13
C VAL A 131 8.12 7.75 -15.74
N LYS A 132 7.44 6.63 -16.01
CA LYS A 132 6.04 6.43 -15.60
C LYS A 132 6.00 5.42 -14.46
N SER A 133 5.00 5.59 -13.59
CA SER A 133 4.75 4.64 -12.51
C SER A 133 3.30 4.17 -12.42
N PHE A 134 3.14 2.93 -11.98
CA PHE A 134 1.84 2.27 -11.84
C PHE A 134 1.73 1.61 -10.47
N GLN A 135 0.73 2.01 -9.68
CA GLN A 135 0.58 1.50 -8.32
C GLN A 135 -0.52 0.43 -8.19
N THR A 136 -0.31 -0.61 -7.39
CA THR A 136 -1.37 -1.56 -7.01
C THR A 136 -2.22 -1.06 -5.85
N ARG A 137 -3.37 -1.71 -5.65
CA ARG A 137 -4.19 -1.48 -4.45
C ARG A 137 -3.48 -2.01 -3.21
N ASN A 138 -3.82 -1.44 -2.06
CA ASN A 138 -3.35 -1.95 -0.79
C ASN A 138 -3.99 -3.31 -0.48
N VAL A 139 -3.18 -4.33 -0.24
CA VAL A 139 -3.59 -5.67 0.18
C VAL A 139 -3.12 -5.90 1.61
N VAL A 140 -3.96 -6.54 2.44
CA VAL A 140 -3.57 -6.96 3.78
C VAL A 140 -2.99 -8.36 3.68
N ILE A 141 -1.78 -8.55 4.20
CA ILE A 141 -1.09 -9.84 4.21
C ILE A 141 -0.82 -10.24 5.66
N THR A 142 -1.15 -11.49 5.97
CA THR A 142 -0.96 -12.15 7.28
C THR A 142 -0.20 -13.45 7.09
N ALA A 143 0.16 -14.13 8.19
CA ALA A 143 0.87 -15.41 8.14
C ALA A 143 0.13 -16.52 7.36
N GLY A 144 -1.21 -16.47 7.31
CA GLY A 144 -2.02 -17.43 6.57
C GLY A 144 -2.43 -16.98 5.17
N SER A 145 -1.92 -15.84 4.68
CA SER A 145 -2.24 -15.36 3.33
C SER A 145 -1.48 -16.16 2.26
N ASP A 146 -2.15 -16.49 1.17
CA ASP A 146 -1.52 -17.10 0.00
C ASP A 146 -0.65 -16.05 -0.74
N LEU A 147 0.65 -16.25 -0.72
CA LEU A 147 1.61 -15.34 -1.35
C LEU A 147 1.72 -15.56 -2.86
N ASP A 148 1.43 -16.76 -3.35
CA ASP A 148 1.42 -17.05 -4.79
C ASP A 148 0.19 -16.40 -5.45
N GLU A 149 -0.97 -16.50 -4.80
CA GLU A 149 -2.19 -15.80 -5.24
C GLU A 149 -2.01 -14.27 -5.18
N PHE A 150 -1.45 -13.75 -4.07
CA PHE A 150 -1.11 -12.33 -3.97
C PHE A 150 -0.21 -11.88 -5.12
N TYR A 151 0.82 -12.68 -5.42
CA TYR A 151 1.78 -12.37 -6.47
C TYR A 151 1.15 -12.38 -7.86
N ALA A 152 0.36 -13.41 -8.17
CA ALA A 152 -0.34 -13.54 -9.45
C ALA A 152 -1.26 -12.34 -9.70
N ASN A 153 -2.07 -11.96 -8.69
CA ASN A 153 -2.95 -10.78 -8.76
C ASN A 153 -2.19 -9.47 -9.01
N VAL A 154 -1.01 -9.33 -8.42
CA VAL A 154 -0.15 -8.16 -8.58
C VAL A 154 0.45 -8.12 -10.00
N ALA A 155 0.94 -9.25 -10.51
CA ALA A 155 1.48 -9.37 -11.85
C ALA A 155 0.43 -9.08 -12.93
N GLU A 156 -0.77 -9.67 -12.80
CA GLU A 156 -1.91 -9.40 -13.70
C GLU A 156 -2.31 -7.91 -13.66
N THR A 157 -2.32 -7.30 -12.48
CA THR A 157 -2.64 -5.87 -12.34
C THR A 157 -1.63 -4.99 -13.06
N LEU A 158 -0.34 -5.32 -13.00
CA LEU A 158 0.69 -4.58 -13.75
C LEU A 158 0.51 -4.78 -15.25
N ASP A 159 0.31 -6.01 -15.69
CA ASP A 159 0.17 -6.35 -17.11
C ASP A 159 -0.98 -5.56 -17.74
N ARG A 160 -2.16 -5.58 -17.11
CA ARG A 160 -3.30 -4.76 -17.53
C ARG A 160 -2.97 -3.27 -17.56
N LYS A 161 -2.33 -2.74 -16.52
CA LYS A 161 -2.01 -1.30 -16.47
C LYS A 161 -1.02 -0.87 -17.54
N THR A 162 -0.08 -1.75 -17.89
CA THR A 162 0.94 -1.50 -18.90
C THR A 162 0.32 -1.54 -20.30
N LYS A 163 -0.54 -2.53 -20.57
CA LYS A 163 -1.30 -2.66 -21.81
C LYS A 163 -2.27 -1.49 -22.00
N ASP A 164 -3.10 -1.18 -21.00
CA ASP A 164 -4.00 -0.03 -21.03
C ASP A 164 -3.27 1.28 -21.32
N PHE A 165 -2.05 1.45 -20.80
CA PHE A 165 -1.27 2.68 -21.00
C PHE A 165 -0.70 2.79 -22.42
N ALA A 166 -0.32 1.65 -23.02
CA ALA A 166 0.12 1.56 -24.40
C ALA A 166 -1.05 1.73 -25.39
N GLU A 167 -2.19 1.10 -25.12
CA GLU A 167 -3.35 1.04 -26.03
C GLU A 167 -4.20 2.32 -26.04
N LYS A 168 -4.27 3.09 -24.95
CA LYS A 168 -5.10 4.31 -24.84
C LYS A 168 -4.50 5.54 -25.55
N GLU A 169 -3.95 5.36 -26.74
CA GLU A 169 -3.50 6.42 -27.67
C GLU A 169 -2.41 7.36 -27.13
N SER A 170 -1.75 6.99 -26.04
CA SER A 170 -0.77 7.85 -25.40
C SER A 170 0.50 8.01 -26.24
N GLY A 171 0.74 7.07 -27.17
CA GLY A 171 1.93 6.97 -28.01
C GLY A 171 3.22 6.67 -27.24
N TRP A 172 3.10 6.40 -25.94
CA TRP A 172 4.25 6.08 -25.09
C TRP A 172 4.59 4.61 -25.21
N THR A 173 5.78 4.33 -25.71
CA THR A 173 6.35 2.99 -25.81
C THR A 173 7.24 2.73 -24.60
N LEU A 174 7.06 1.58 -23.95
CA LEU A 174 7.96 1.12 -22.90
C LEU A 174 9.33 0.79 -23.52
N VAL A 175 10.38 1.41 -23.01
CA VAL A 175 11.76 1.11 -23.41
C VAL A 175 12.40 0.08 -22.47
N ARG A 176 12.12 0.18 -21.15
CA ARG A 176 12.58 -0.79 -20.15
C ARG A 176 11.87 -0.62 -18.81
N PHE A 177 11.67 -1.71 -18.09
CA PHE A 177 11.38 -1.65 -16.66
C PHE A 177 12.61 -1.18 -15.88
N LEU A 178 12.39 -0.38 -14.84
CA LEU A 178 13.45 0.14 -13.97
C LEU A 178 13.51 -0.66 -12.67
N PHE A 179 12.42 -0.67 -11.91
CA PHE A 179 12.32 -1.35 -10.61
C PHE A 179 10.87 -1.38 -10.11
N VAL A 180 10.65 -2.17 -9.05
CA VAL A 180 9.41 -2.22 -8.29
C VAL A 180 9.67 -1.73 -6.87
N GLU A 181 8.87 -0.79 -6.39
CA GLU A 181 8.84 -0.42 -4.98
C GLU A 181 7.76 -1.22 -4.24
N VAL A 182 8.19 -2.10 -3.34
CA VAL A 182 7.34 -2.85 -2.41
C VAL A 182 7.18 -2.03 -1.14
N ASN A 183 5.98 -1.54 -0.89
CA ASN A 183 5.68 -0.62 0.19
C ASN A 183 4.90 -1.32 1.31
N PHE A 184 5.44 -1.30 2.52
CA PHE A 184 4.83 -1.89 3.71
C PHE A 184 4.32 -0.81 4.65
N ALA A 185 3.06 -0.92 5.05
CA ALA A 185 2.44 -0.11 6.09
C ALA A 185 1.96 -0.99 7.23
N LYS A 186 1.92 -0.43 8.44
CA LYS A 186 1.45 -1.16 9.61
C LYS A 186 -0.04 -1.43 9.44
N TYR A 187 -0.41 -2.71 9.42
CA TYR A 187 -1.80 -3.10 9.54
C TYR A 187 -2.05 -3.43 10.99
N ASN A 188 -2.87 -2.62 11.65
CA ASN A 188 -3.49 -3.04 12.89
C ASN A 188 -5.00 -3.10 12.66
N PRO A 189 -5.59 -4.30 12.53
CA PRO A 189 -7.03 -4.40 12.40
C PRO A 189 -7.66 -3.76 13.65
N LEU A 190 -8.73 -2.98 13.43
CA LEU A 190 -9.58 -2.54 14.53
C LEU A 190 -10.13 -3.82 15.17
N ARG A 191 -9.76 -4.07 16.42
CA ARG A 191 -10.25 -5.24 17.16
C ARG A 191 -11.63 -4.89 17.70
N ALA A 192 -12.67 -5.50 17.16
CA ALA A 192 -13.88 -5.80 17.91
C ALA A 192 -13.71 -7.23 18.45
N SER A 193 -14.11 -7.48 19.69
CA SER A 193 -13.97 -8.79 20.33
C SER A 193 -14.86 -8.86 21.59
N SER A 194 -14.35 -9.48 22.65
CA SER A 194 -14.78 -9.26 24.03
C SER A 194 -14.30 -7.92 24.58
N PHE A 195 -14.48 -7.67 25.87
CA PHE A 195 -14.10 -6.43 26.55
C PHE A 195 -12.69 -5.96 26.18
N ILE A 196 -12.60 -4.76 25.59
CA ILE A 196 -11.34 -4.06 25.34
C ILE A 196 -11.28 -2.87 26.29
N PRO A 197 -10.21 -2.73 27.10
CA PRO A 197 -10.08 -1.59 28.00
C PRO A 197 -9.94 -0.28 27.20
N LEU A 198 -10.66 0.75 27.67
CA LEU A 198 -10.49 2.09 27.13
C LEU A 198 -9.09 2.63 27.44
N PRO A 199 -8.50 3.47 26.58
CA PRO A 199 -7.29 4.20 26.91
C PRO A 199 -7.45 4.97 28.22
N PRO A 200 -6.41 5.04 29.08
CA PRO A 200 -6.52 5.63 30.42
C PRO A 200 -7.11 7.04 30.44
N PHE A 201 -6.79 7.88 29.45
CA PHE A 201 -7.30 9.25 29.38
C PHE A 201 -8.81 9.33 29.05
N VAL A 202 -9.38 8.33 28.35
CA VAL A 202 -10.83 8.24 28.11
C VAL A 202 -11.51 7.67 29.34
N GLN A 203 -10.93 6.62 29.93
CA GLN A 203 -11.46 5.99 31.14
C GLN A 203 -11.55 7.00 32.31
N LYS A 204 -10.52 7.83 32.51
CA LYS A 204 -10.51 8.89 33.53
C LYS A 204 -11.63 9.91 33.36
N LYS A 205 -12.08 10.17 32.14
CA LYS A 205 -13.19 11.11 31.88
C LYS A 205 -14.56 10.56 32.27
N LYS A 206 -14.69 9.23 32.46
CA LYS A 206 -15.94 8.54 32.80
C LYS A 206 -17.13 8.83 31.85
N ALA A 207 -16.88 9.42 30.68
CA ALA A 207 -17.89 9.84 29.72
C ALA A 207 -18.33 8.73 28.74
N VAL A 208 -17.68 7.55 28.81
CA VAL A 208 -17.97 6.42 27.94
C VAL A 208 -18.25 5.20 28.80
N ILE A 209 -19.45 4.64 28.64
CA ILE A 209 -19.82 3.35 29.25
C ILE A 209 -19.09 2.24 28.48
N ASN A 210 -18.17 1.54 29.15
CA ASN A 210 -17.48 0.38 28.59
C ASN A 210 -17.99 -0.89 29.28
N VAL A 211 -18.99 -1.52 28.67
CA VAL A 211 -19.60 -2.76 29.18
C VAL A 211 -18.57 -3.89 29.13
N ARG A 212 -18.44 -4.62 30.24
CA ARG A 212 -17.53 -5.77 30.38
C ARG A 212 -18.25 -7.05 29.96
N ASN A 213 -18.00 -7.45 28.71
CA ASN A 213 -18.50 -8.69 28.13
C ASN A 213 -17.37 -9.71 27.93
N ASP A 214 -17.67 -10.99 28.13
CA ASP A 214 -16.74 -12.10 27.92
C ASP A 214 -16.94 -12.79 26.55
N ASP A 215 -18.08 -12.54 25.89
CA ASP A 215 -18.38 -13.00 24.53
C ASP A 215 -17.71 -12.12 23.44
N GLN A 216 -17.83 -12.49 22.16
CA GLN A 216 -17.29 -11.68 21.05
C GLN A 216 -18.23 -10.55 20.56
N ARG A 217 -19.19 -10.14 21.40
CA ARG A 217 -20.32 -9.27 21.01
C ARG A 217 -20.19 -7.85 21.57
N CYS A 218 -18.99 -7.33 21.76
CA CYS A 218 -18.79 -5.99 22.34
C CYS A 218 -19.53 -4.88 21.57
N PHE A 219 -19.69 -5.04 20.24
CA PHE A 219 -20.50 -4.13 19.42
C PHE A 219 -21.96 -4.11 19.87
N ALA A 220 -22.57 -5.29 20.04
CA ALA A 220 -23.98 -5.42 20.39
C ALA A 220 -24.24 -4.88 21.81
N TRP A 221 -23.39 -5.26 22.77
CA TRP A 221 -23.41 -4.71 24.13
C TRP A 221 -23.26 -3.19 24.15
N ARG A 222 -22.40 -2.64 23.28
CA ARG A 222 -22.22 -1.19 23.17
C ARG A 222 -23.48 -0.50 22.64
N VAL A 223 -24.16 -1.07 21.64
CA VAL A 223 -25.43 -0.54 21.13
C VAL A 223 -26.50 -0.55 22.22
N VAL A 224 -26.70 -1.68 22.91
CA VAL A 224 -27.70 -1.78 23.99
C VAL A 224 -27.43 -0.76 25.09
N SER A 225 -26.17 -0.66 25.56
CA SER A 225 -25.79 0.28 26.63
C SER A 225 -25.97 1.75 26.28
N ALA A 226 -26.04 2.07 24.99
CA ALA A 226 -26.28 3.43 24.51
C ALA A 226 -27.79 3.77 24.43
N LEU A 227 -28.65 2.75 24.34
CA LEU A 227 -30.09 2.91 24.12
C LEU A 227 -30.92 2.70 25.39
N VAL A 228 -30.41 1.86 26.30
CA VAL A 228 -31.13 1.42 27.49
C VAL A 228 -30.43 1.94 28.74
N PRO A 229 -31.13 2.62 29.66
CA PRO A 229 -30.59 2.93 30.98
C PRO A 229 -30.23 1.65 31.75
N PRO A 230 -29.07 1.59 32.43
CA PRO A 230 -28.70 0.40 33.18
C PRO A 230 -29.59 0.21 34.41
N LEU A 231 -29.99 -1.04 34.68
CA LEU A 231 -30.69 -1.40 35.93
C LEU A 231 -29.76 -1.45 37.15
N GLY A 232 -28.45 -1.45 36.92
CA GLY A 232 -27.43 -1.51 37.96
C GLY A 232 -26.15 -0.81 37.54
N ALA A 233 -25.00 -1.42 37.86
CA ALA A 233 -23.73 -0.85 37.48
C ALA A 233 -23.54 -0.87 35.95
N ALA A 234 -23.52 0.31 35.32
CA ALA A 234 -23.47 0.51 33.87
C ALA A 234 -22.37 -0.25 33.10
N HIS A 235 -21.33 -0.72 33.76
CA HIS A 235 -20.25 -1.49 33.13
C HIS A 235 -20.52 -3.00 33.08
N ARG A 236 -21.64 -3.50 33.62
CA ARG A 236 -21.96 -4.93 33.67
C ARG A 236 -22.95 -5.31 32.58
N CYS A 237 -22.73 -6.44 31.90
CA CYS A 237 -23.69 -7.01 30.96
C CYS A 237 -25.06 -7.23 31.61
N THR A 238 -25.08 -7.74 32.86
CA THR A 238 -26.32 -8.02 33.61
C THR A 238 -27.16 -6.79 33.94
N SER A 239 -26.65 -5.58 33.71
CA SER A 239 -27.43 -4.33 33.88
C SER A 239 -28.26 -3.98 32.65
N TYR A 240 -28.19 -4.78 31.59
CA TYR A 240 -28.87 -4.56 30.32
C TYR A 240 -29.59 -5.84 29.84
N PRO A 241 -30.65 -5.71 29.01
CA PRO A 241 -31.25 -6.83 28.30
C PRO A 241 -30.25 -7.49 27.34
N ASP A 242 -30.53 -8.74 26.96
CA ASP A 242 -29.72 -9.44 25.95
C ASP A 242 -29.78 -8.69 24.59
N PRO A 243 -28.64 -8.40 23.96
CA PRO A 243 -28.62 -7.74 22.65
C PRO A 243 -29.41 -8.46 21.54
N GLU A 244 -29.53 -9.78 21.56
CA GLU A 244 -30.33 -10.53 20.57
C GLU A 244 -31.84 -10.32 20.74
N GLN A 245 -32.29 -10.02 21.96
CA GLN A 245 -33.71 -9.72 22.22
C GLN A 245 -34.08 -8.30 21.78
N MET A 246 -33.11 -7.38 21.78
CA MET A 246 -33.32 -5.97 21.48
C MET A 246 -33.15 -5.62 20.00
N HIS A 247 -32.29 -6.35 19.28
CA HIS A 247 -31.87 -5.98 17.94
C HIS A 247 -31.75 -7.18 17.01
N ASN A 248 -32.00 -6.95 15.71
CA ASN A 248 -31.78 -7.98 14.70
C ASN A 248 -30.26 -8.12 14.44
N LEU A 249 -29.67 -9.18 14.99
CA LEU A 249 -28.27 -9.57 14.80
C LEU A 249 -28.12 -10.76 13.83
N GLY A 250 -29.22 -11.20 13.21
CA GLY A 250 -29.27 -12.37 12.34
C GLY A 250 -28.32 -12.23 11.15
N GLY A 251 -27.56 -13.30 10.86
CA GLY A 251 -26.63 -13.34 9.73
C GLY A 251 -25.33 -12.52 9.93
N LEU A 252 -25.19 -11.77 11.02
CA LEU A 252 -23.94 -11.08 11.34
C LEU A 252 -22.91 -12.03 11.93
N GLN A 253 -21.67 -11.89 11.51
CA GLN A 253 -20.54 -12.64 12.08
C GLN A 253 -19.85 -11.80 13.13
N PHE A 254 -19.75 -12.33 14.35
CA PHE A 254 -19.05 -11.70 15.45
C PHE A 254 -17.62 -12.26 15.59
N PRO A 255 -16.61 -11.42 15.89
CA PRO A 255 -16.73 -9.99 16.15
C PRO A 255 -17.04 -9.15 14.91
N LEU A 256 -17.98 -8.21 15.06
CA LEU A 256 -18.53 -7.46 13.93
C LEU A 256 -17.46 -6.56 13.30
N LYS A 257 -17.27 -6.70 11.97
CA LYS A 257 -16.32 -5.87 11.23
C LYS A 257 -16.93 -4.51 10.94
N LEU A 258 -16.09 -3.47 10.86
CA LEU A 258 -16.51 -2.10 10.57
C LEU A 258 -17.36 -2.00 9.27
N LYS A 259 -17.00 -2.77 8.24
CA LYS A 259 -17.72 -2.80 6.96
C LYS A 259 -19.13 -3.39 7.06
N ASP A 260 -19.40 -4.22 8.07
CA ASP A 260 -20.66 -4.95 8.25
C ASP A 260 -21.63 -4.16 9.17
N ILE A 261 -21.18 -3.04 9.77
CA ILE A 261 -22.05 -2.12 10.54
C ILE A 261 -23.16 -1.56 9.64
N LYS A 262 -22.87 -1.31 8.37
CA LYS A 262 -23.89 -0.86 7.40
C LYS A 262 -25.02 -1.88 7.23
N ASP A 263 -24.71 -3.16 7.36
CA ASP A 263 -25.67 -4.25 7.22
C ASP A 263 -26.49 -4.35 8.51
N PHE A 264 -25.86 -4.20 9.67
CA PHE A 264 -26.56 -4.02 10.95
C PHE A 264 -27.56 -2.85 10.92
N CYS A 265 -27.15 -1.66 10.48
CA CYS A 265 -28.04 -0.49 10.39
C CYS A 265 -29.18 -0.71 9.37
N ARG A 266 -28.93 -1.47 8.29
CA ARG A 266 -29.99 -1.80 7.31
C ARG A 266 -31.06 -2.70 7.92
N MET A 267 -30.66 -3.65 8.77
CA MET A 267 -31.57 -4.56 9.45
C MET A 267 -32.29 -3.94 10.66
N ASN A 268 -31.76 -2.83 11.18
CA ASN A 268 -32.30 -2.09 12.32
C ASN A 268 -32.49 -0.62 11.91
N PRO A 269 -33.53 -0.29 11.11
CA PRO A 269 -33.66 1.01 10.42
C PRO A 269 -33.78 2.20 11.38
N ASP A 270 -34.24 1.98 12.62
CA ASP A 270 -34.31 3.01 13.67
C ASP A 270 -32.95 3.31 14.31
N ILE A 271 -31.89 2.62 13.88
CA ILE A 271 -30.56 2.70 14.46
C ILE A 271 -29.52 3.27 13.49
N ALA A 272 -28.97 4.44 13.82
CA ALA A 272 -27.81 5.01 13.15
C ALA A 272 -26.55 4.92 14.03
N VAL A 273 -25.51 4.26 13.51
CA VAL A 273 -24.23 4.08 14.21
C VAL A 273 -23.17 5.01 13.62
N ASN A 274 -22.57 5.85 14.47
CA ASN A 274 -21.41 6.67 14.15
C ASN A 274 -20.16 6.09 14.80
N VAL A 275 -19.07 5.98 14.03
CA VAL A 275 -17.81 5.40 14.48
C VAL A 275 -16.72 6.46 14.51
N TYR A 276 -16.16 6.71 15.70
CA TYR A 276 -15.07 7.66 15.91
C TYR A 276 -13.78 6.95 16.30
N GLY A 277 -12.65 7.38 15.74
CA GLY A 277 -11.32 6.91 16.11
C GLY A 277 -10.54 7.95 16.88
N LEU A 278 -9.81 7.55 17.92
CA LEU A 278 -8.93 8.45 18.68
C LEU A 278 -7.62 8.69 17.90
N GLU A 279 -7.40 9.93 17.47
CA GLU A 279 -6.20 10.32 16.71
C GLU A 279 -4.90 10.16 17.53
N GLN A 280 -4.94 10.39 18.85
CA GLN A 280 -3.75 10.36 19.71
C GLN A 280 -3.17 8.95 19.91
N VAL A 281 -3.96 7.88 19.73
CA VAL A 281 -3.48 6.49 19.74
C VAL A 281 -2.79 6.11 18.41
N LEU A 282 -2.95 6.93 17.36
CA LEU A 282 -2.24 6.76 16.09
C LEU A 282 -0.85 7.41 16.09
N LYS A 283 -0.62 8.44 16.91
CA LYS A 283 0.64 9.20 16.91
C LYS A 283 1.68 8.67 17.91
N ASN A 284 1.28 8.17 19.08
CA ASN A 284 2.25 7.86 20.16
C ASN A 284 2.30 6.39 20.62
N VAL A 285 1.52 5.46 20.06
CA VAL A 285 1.64 4.04 20.41
C VAL A 285 1.57 3.18 19.16
N ARG A 286 2.53 2.26 19.07
CA ARG A 286 2.51 1.11 18.18
C ARG A 286 1.27 0.23 18.45
N GLY A 287 0.06 0.64 18.09
CA GLY A 287 -1.10 -0.25 18.05
C GLY A 287 -2.41 0.37 18.48
N GLY A 288 -3.34 0.47 17.54
CA GLY A 288 -4.77 0.20 17.78
C GLY A 288 -5.57 1.43 18.12
N GLY A 289 -6.28 1.96 17.12
CA GLY A 289 -7.32 2.94 17.41
C GLY A 289 -8.40 2.30 18.28
N THR A 290 -8.72 2.92 19.40
CA THR A 290 -9.97 2.65 20.11
C THR A 290 -11.09 3.29 19.30
N LEU A 291 -12.06 2.47 18.89
CA LEU A 291 -13.30 2.97 18.30
C LEU A 291 -14.25 3.34 19.42
N ILE A 292 -14.76 4.57 19.38
CA ILE A 292 -15.89 4.98 20.20
C ILE A 292 -17.11 4.97 19.28
N LEU A 293 -18.06 4.09 19.59
CA LEU A 293 -19.36 4.05 18.93
C LEU A 293 -20.28 5.06 19.64
N CYS A 294 -20.83 5.99 18.86
CA CYS A 294 -21.89 6.89 19.29
C CYS A 294 -23.13 6.67 18.41
N TYR A 295 -24.28 7.02 18.95
CA TYR A 295 -25.57 6.73 18.36
C TYR A 295 -26.41 8.01 18.22
N GLY A 296 -27.29 8.06 17.21
CA GLY A 296 -28.34 9.07 17.08
C GLY A 296 -29.71 8.43 16.84
N LYS A 297 -30.71 8.73 17.69
CA LYS A 297 -32.14 8.61 17.37
C LYS A 297 -32.43 9.81 16.47
N GLU A 298 -32.80 9.56 15.21
CA GLU A 298 -33.24 10.55 14.22
C GLU A 298 -32.16 11.43 13.56
N LYS A 299 -32.45 11.89 12.33
CA LYS A 299 -31.62 12.74 11.45
C LYS A 299 -31.36 14.17 11.99
N THR A 300 -31.44 14.36 13.29
CA THR A 300 -31.26 15.64 13.96
C THR A 300 -30.15 15.50 14.99
N THR A 301 -28.99 16.05 14.60
CA THR A 301 -27.95 16.66 15.44
C THR A 301 -27.96 16.37 16.95
N ARG A 302 -26.84 15.76 17.39
CA ARG A 302 -26.21 15.85 18.71
C ARG A 302 -27.03 15.35 19.92
N LYS A 303 -26.64 14.19 20.43
CA LYS A 303 -26.42 14.02 21.88
C LYS A 303 -25.08 13.31 22.12
N PHE A 304 -24.05 14.13 22.37
CA PHE A 304 -23.06 13.75 23.37
C PHE A 304 -23.81 13.75 24.70
N ILE A 305 -23.93 12.61 25.36
CA ILE A 305 -24.25 12.62 26.80
C ILE A 305 -22.95 13.05 27.50
N THR A 306 -22.69 14.36 27.47
CA THR A 306 -21.84 15.05 28.44
C THR A 306 -22.80 15.67 29.43
N ASP A 307 -23.12 14.92 30.47
CA ASP A 307 -23.71 15.54 31.65
C ASP A 307 -22.60 16.36 32.32
N LYS A 308 -22.79 17.67 32.34
CA LYS A 308 -21.91 18.63 33.03
C LYS A 308 -22.79 19.40 34.01
N ARG A 309 -22.59 19.05 35.29
CA ARG A 309 -23.09 19.66 36.53
C ARG A 309 -24.53 19.39 36.87
#